data_AF-A0A503XC22-F1
#
_entry.id   AF-A0A503XC22-F1
#
_cell.length_a   1.000
_cell.length_b   1.000
_cell.length_c   1.000
_cell.angle_alpha   90.00
_cell.angle_beta   90.00
_cell.angle_gamma   90.00
#
_symmetry.space_group_name_H-M   'P 1'
#
loop_
_entity.id
_entity.type
_entity.pdbx_description
1 polymer ?
#
loop_
_entity_poly.entity_id
_entity_poly.type
_entity_poly.pdbx_seq_one_letter_code
_entity_poly.pdbx_strand_id
1 'polypeptide(L)'
;MRKAEPILIANPDYAYLIDWFWDLSSARSMGFAGPDPIRLTDISAWSSLTGNMLLREEIGILRRLDFAFLQTLAEMDREKEGKGVAPKEERNLVEREMTPAMFGAMFGAT
;
A
#
# COMPACT_ATOMS: atom_id res chain seq x y z
N MET A 1 3.78 17.56 12.59
CA MET A 1 3.14 16.73 11.55
C MET A 1 1.86 17.42 11.12
N ARG A 2 1.74 17.82 9.85
CA ARG A 2 0.45 18.30 9.32
C ARG A 2 -0.47 17.09 9.21
N LYS A 3 -1.66 17.14 9.83
CA LYS A 3 -2.69 16.12 9.62
C LYS A 3 -3.01 16.10 8.12
N ALA A 4 -3.08 14.91 7.52
CA ALA A 4 -3.56 14.76 6.16
C ALA A 4 -5.00 15.27 6.12
N GLU A 5 -5.22 16.44 5.51
CA GLU A 5 -6.58 16.87 5.20
C GLU A 5 -7.14 15.92 4.15
N PRO A 6 -8.36 15.40 4.33
CA PRO A 6 -8.97 14.53 3.34
C PRO A 6 -9.05 15.31 2.03
N ILE A 7 -8.50 14.73 0.96
CA ILE A 7 -8.63 15.28 -0.39
C ILE A 7 -10.06 14.99 -0.82
N LEU A 8 -10.98 15.81 -0.34
CA LEU A 8 -12.28 15.91 -0.94
C LEU A 8 -12.03 16.63 -2.26
N ILE A 9 -12.18 15.90 -3.37
CA ILE A 9 -12.52 16.53 -4.64
C ILE A 9 -13.94 17.07 -4.45
N ALA A 10 -14.05 18.16 -3.69
CA ALA A 10 -15.31 18.78 -3.33
C ALA A 10 -15.95 19.47 -4.54
N ASN A 11 -15.13 19.77 -5.55
CA ASN A 11 -15.63 20.25 -6.82
C ASN A 11 -15.94 19.05 -7.75
N PRO A 12 -17.22 18.81 -8.11
CA PRO A 12 -17.59 17.75 -9.04
C PRO A 12 -16.93 17.89 -10.42
N ASP A 13 -16.49 19.10 -10.80
CA ASP A 13 -15.78 19.34 -12.05
C ASP A 13 -14.48 18.55 -12.14
N TYR A 14 -13.91 18.08 -11.04
CA TYR A 14 -12.65 17.31 -11.04
C TYR A 14 -12.85 15.81 -10.75
N ALA A 15 -14.10 15.31 -10.75
CA ALA A 15 -14.39 13.92 -10.39
C ALA A 15 -13.66 12.90 -11.30
N TYR A 16 -13.47 13.22 -12.59
CA TYR A 16 -12.74 12.37 -13.54
C TYR A 16 -11.27 12.16 -13.20
N LEU A 17 -10.68 13.02 -12.35
CA LEU A 17 -9.27 12.86 -11.94
C LEU A 17 -9.05 11.59 -11.11
N ILE A 18 -10.10 11.02 -10.50
CA ILE A 18 -10.00 9.73 -9.83
C ILE A 18 -9.72 8.62 -10.84
N ASP A 19 -10.43 8.60 -11.96
CA ASP A 19 -10.22 7.59 -13.00
C ASP A 19 -8.82 7.73 -13.61
N TRP A 20 -8.40 8.97 -13.88
CA TRP A 20 -7.05 9.26 -14.39
C TRP A 20 -5.96 8.87 -13.39
N PHE A 21 -6.20 9.10 -12.10
CA PHE A 21 -5.29 8.65 -11.05
C PHE A 21 -5.14 7.13 -11.06
N TRP A 22 -6.24 6.37 -11.19
CA TRP A 22 -6.16 4.92 -11.21
C TRP A 22 -5.44 4.39 -12.44
N ASP A 23 -5.66 5.00 -13.60
CA ASP A 23 -4.96 4.64 -14.83
C ASP A 23 -3.43 4.87 -14.67
N LEU A 24 -3.02 6.08 -14.26
CA LEU A 24 -1.63 6.41 -13.94
C LEU A 24 -1.04 5.48 -12.87
N SER A 25 -1.81 5.21 -11.83
CA SER A 25 -1.41 4.35 -10.72
C SER A 25 -1.19 2.92 -11.16
N SER A 26 -1.91 2.42 -12.16
CA SER A 26 -1.73 1.06 -12.68
C SER A 26 -0.42 0.89 -13.44
N ALA A 27 0.10 1.97 -14.03
CA ALA A 27 1.34 1.99 -14.80
C ALA A 27 2.59 2.28 -13.95
N ARG A 28 2.43 2.56 -12.64
CA ARG A 28 3.55 2.92 -11.76
C ARG A 28 4.52 1.75 -11.57
N SER A 29 5.79 2.07 -11.35
CA SER A 29 6.79 1.07 -10.97
C SER A 29 6.64 0.62 -9.51
N MET A 30 7.07 -0.60 -9.22
CA MET A 30 7.13 -1.15 -7.87
C MET A 30 8.58 -1.18 -7.38
N GLY A 31 8.85 -0.51 -6.27
CA GLY A 31 10.15 -0.50 -5.60
C GLY A 31 10.23 -1.53 -4.47
N PHE A 32 11.38 -1.55 -3.79
CA PHE A 32 11.64 -2.46 -2.65
C PHE A 32 10.71 -2.18 -1.46
N ALA A 33 10.34 -0.92 -1.23
CA ALA A 33 9.51 -0.48 -0.11
C ALA A 33 8.05 -0.19 -0.52
N GLY A 34 7.58 -0.84 -1.60
CA GLY A 34 6.24 -0.64 -2.13
C GLY A 34 6.21 0.20 -3.42
N PRO A 35 5.03 0.68 -3.83
CA PRO A 35 4.86 1.41 -5.08
C PRO A 35 5.62 2.72 -5.09
N ASP A 36 6.24 3.04 -6.23
CA ASP A 36 6.90 4.34 -6.42
C ASP A 36 5.85 5.47 -6.56
N PRO A 37 6.20 6.71 -6.17
CA PRO A 37 5.38 7.88 -6.45
C PRO A 37 5.22 8.13 -7.95
N ILE A 38 4.04 8.59 -8.35
CA ILE A 38 3.78 9.00 -9.74
C ILE A 38 4.64 10.24 -10.05
N ARG A 39 5.54 10.13 -11.03
CA ARG A 39 6.45 11.23 -11.39
C ARG A 39 5.78 12.17 -12.39
N LEU A 40 6.24 13.41 -12.42
CA LEU A 40 5.78 14.39 -13.42
C LEU A 40 6.05 13.93 -14.86
N THR A 41 7.13 13.18 -15.07
CA THR A 41 7.45 12.57 -16.37
C THR A 41 6.39 11.55 -16.78
N ASP A 42 5.87 10.78 -15.83
CA ASP A 42 4.86 9.74 -16.09
C ASP A 42 3.53 10.40 -16.43
N ILE A 43 3.15 11.45 -15.71
CA ILE A 43 1.97 12.28 -16.01
C ILE A 43 2.09 12.91 -17.40
N SER A 44 3.26 13.47 -17.74
CA SER A 44 3.50 14.07 -19.06
C SER A 44 3.44 13.04 -20.18
N ALA A 45 4.02 11.85 -19.97
CA ALA A 45 3.99 10.77 -20.96
C ALA A 45 2.57 10.23 -21.15
N TRP A 46 1.85 9.98 -20.06
CA TRP A 46 0.46 9.54 -20.07
C TRP A 46 -0.46 10.54 -20.78
N SER A 47 -0.34 11.83 -20.48
CA SER A 47 -1.09 12.90 -21.18
C SER A 47 -0.81 12.90 -22.68
N SER A 48 0.46 12.69 -23.07
CA SER A 48 0.85 12.61 -24.48
C SER A 48 0.30 11.36 -25.19
N LEU A 49 0.24 10.21 -24.50
CA LEU A 49 -0.25 8.95 -25.07
C LEU A 49 -1.78 8.89 -25.17
N THR A 50 -2.48 9.46 -24.20
CA THR A 50 -3.95 9.43 -24.12
C THR A 50 -4.61 10.60 -24.84
N GLY A 51 -3.87 11.68 -25.08
CA GLY A 51 -4.41 12.94 -25.62
C GLY A 51 -5.16 13.79 -24.60
N ASN A 52 -5.16 13.39 -23.32
CA ASN A 52 -5.79 14.16 -22.24
C ASN A 52 -4.97 15.43 -21.95
N MET A 53 -5.60 16.59 -22.04
CA MET A 53 -4.98 17.87 -21.68
C MET A 53 -5.11 18.10 -20.18
N LEU A 54 -3.98 18.38 -19.51
CA LEU A 54 -3.93 18.62 -18.07
C LEU A 54 -3.70 20.10 -17.76
N LEU A 55 -4.56 20.65 -16.90
CA LEU A 55 -4.37 21.94 -16.25
C LEU A 55 -3.35 21.83 -15.11
N ARG A 56 -2.75 22.97 -14.74
CA ARG A 56 -1.78 23.05 -13.64
C ARG A 56 -2.40 22.59 -12.32
N GLU A 57 -3.64 22.96 -12.09
CA GLU A 57 -4.41 22.65 -10.90
C GLU A 57 -4.65 21.15 -10.78
N GLU A 58 -4.99 20.48 -11.89
CA GLU A 58 -5.23 19.04 -11.96
C GLU A 58 -3.96 18.24 -11.67
N ILE A 59 -2.81 18.66 -12.20
CA ILE A 59 -1.52 18.08 -11.83
C ILE A 59 -1.29 18.22 -10.32
N GLY A 60 -1.65 19.37 -9.74
CA GLY A 60 -1.61 19.57 -8.29
C GLY A 60 -2.51 18.61 -7.52
N ILE A 61 -3.71 18.34 -8.02
CA ILE A 61 -4.68 17.42 -7.40
C ILE A 61 -4.17 15.98 -7.51
N LEU A 62 -3.75 15.52 -8.68
CA LEU A 62 -3.22 14.17 -8.91
C LEU A 62 -2.03 13.86 -7.98
N ARG A 63 -1.13 14.83 -7.79
CA ARG A 63 0.02 14.67 -6.88
C ARG A 63 -0.39 14.58 -5.42
N ARG A 64 -1.42 15.31 -5.00
CA ARG A 64 -1.96 15.22 -3.64
C ARG A 64 -2.63 13.86 -3.44
N LEU A 65 -3.41 13.39 -4.43
CA LEU A 65 -4.04 12.07 -4.40
C LEU A 65 -2.99 10.96 -4.24
N ASP A 66 -1.92 11.02 -5.04
CA ASP A 66 -0.83 10.05 -4.94
C ASP A 66 -0.15 10.06 -3.55
N PHE A 67 0.11 11.24 -3.01
CA PHE A 67 0.67 11.37 -1.66
C PHE A 67 -0.25 10.81 -0.56
N ALA A 68 -1.56 11.03 -0.67
CA ALA A 68 -2.54 10.47 0.26
C ALA A 68 -2.59 8.95 0.14
N PHE A 69 -2.68 8.43 -1.08
CA PHE A 69 -2.69 6.99 -1.36
C PHE A 69 -1.48 6.27 -0.78
N LEU A 70 -0.27 6.77 -1.01
CA LEU A 70 0.96 6.17 -0.49
C LEU A 70 1.01 6.19 1.05
N GLN A 71 0.52 7.25 1.70
CA GLN A 71 0.42 7.29 3.15
C GLN A 71 -0.55 6.23 3.67
N THR A 72 -1.73 6.10 3.05
CA THR A 72 -2.72 5.11 3.45
C THR A 72 -2.18 3.69 3.28
N LEU A 73 -1.47 3.40 2.18
CA LEU A 73 -0.79 2.12 2.00
C LEU A 73 0.24 1.84 3.10
N ALA A 74 1.10 2.82 3.41
CA ALA A 74 2.10 2.67 4.47
C ALA A 74 1.47 2.51 5.87
N GLU A 75 0.29 3.08 6.11
CA GLU A 75 -0.49 2.84 7.33
C GLU A 75 -1.05 1.42 7.36
N MET A 76 -1.67 0.96 6.27
CA MET A 76 -2.22 -0.40 6.14
C MET A 76 -1.16 -1.48 6.30
N ASP A 77 0.04 -1.29 5.75
CA ASP A 77 1.12 -2.26 5.87
C ASP A 77 1.67 -2.33 7.30
N ARG A 78 1.80 -1.19 8.00
CA ARG A 78 2.13 -1.16 9.44
C ARG A 78 1.08 -1.86 10.29
N GLU A 79 -0.20 -1.70 9.98
CA GLU A 79 -1.28 -2.41 10.69
C GLU A 79 -1.22 -3.93 10.49
N LYS A 80 -0.87 -4.40 9.29
CA LYS A 80 -0.69 -5.83 9.00
C LYS A 80 0.49 -6.40 9.77
N GLU A 81 1.62 -5.70 9.79
CA GLU A 81 2.79 -6.10 10.58
C GLU A 81 2.47 -6.19 12.08
N GLY A 82 1.70 -5.23 12.61
CA GLY A 82 1.27 -5.24 14.01
C GLY A 82 0.32 -6.38 14.40
N LYS A 83 -0.43 -6.95 13.44
CA LYS A 83 -1.34 -8.09 13.66
C LYS A 83 -0.70 -9.45 13.38
N GLY A 84 0.41 -9.49 12.63
CA GLY A 84 1.12 -10.71 12.26
C GLY A 84 2.14 -11.23 13.28
N VAL A 85 2.43 -10.46 14.34
CA VAL A 85 3.35 -10.88 15.39
C VAL A 85 2.56 -11.44 16.56
N ALA A 86 2.28 -12.75 16.55
CA ALA A 86 1.84 -13.46 17.75
C ALA A 86 2.82 -13.16 18.91
N PRO A 87 2.34 -12.88 20.15
CA PRO A 87 3.20 -12.63 21.28
C PRO A 87 4.26 -13.72 21.41
N LYS A 88 5.52 -13.33 21.64
CA LYS A 88 6.67 -14.24 21.75
C LYS A 88 6.48 -15.30 22.86
N GLU A 89 5.55 -15.05 23.78
CA GLU A 89 5.16 -15.96 24.86
C GLU A 89 4.39 -17.20 24.39
N GLU A 90 3.52 -17.10 23.38
CA GLU A 90 2.77 -18.27 22.87
C GLU A 90 3.63 -19.21 22.02
N ARG A 91 4.62 -18.66 21.30
CA ARG A 91 5.59 -19.48 20.53
C ARG A 91 6.44 -20.38 21.42
N ASN A 92 6.77 -19.92 22.63
CA ASN A 92 7.54 -20.71 23.59
C ASN A 92 6.74 -21.85 24.24
N LEU A 93 5.41 -21.82 24.21
CA LEU A 93 4.57 -22.89 24.74
C LEU A 93 4.49 -24.08 23.77
N VAL A 94 4.37 -23.79 22.47
CA VAL A 94 4.34 -24.82 21.42
C VAL A 94 5.67 -25.59 21.35
N GLU A 95 6.81 -24.91 21.57
CA GLU A 95 8.12 -25.56 21.59
C GLU A 95 8.40 -26.33 22.90
N ARG A 96 7.80 -25.93 24.03
CA ARG A 96 8.00 -26.61 25.33
C ARG A 96 7.16 -27.86 25.51
N GLU A 97 6.09 -28.06 24.74
CA GLU A 97 5.19 -29.20 24.92
C GLU A 97 5.41 -30.37 23.95
N MET A 98 6.50 -30.40 23.18
CA MET A 98 6.88 -31.63 22.47
C MET A 98 7.71 -32.53 23.39
N THR A 99 7.04 -33.19 24.33
CA THR A 99 7.71 -34.14 25.23
C THR A 99 8.29 -35.32 24.43
N PRO A 100 9.41 -35.92 24.87
CA PRO A 100 9.99 -37.11 24.22
C PRO A 100 8.99 -38.27 24.06
N ALA A 101 8.01 -38.36 24.95
CA ALA A 101 6.92 -39.34 24.88
C ALA A 101 5.99 -39.11 23.67
N MET A 102 5.73 -37.85 23.30
CA MET A 102 4.90 -37.50 22.15
C MET A 102 5.62 -37.80 20.82
N PHE A 103 6.95 -37.65 20.77
CA PHE A 103 7.77 -38.02 19.62
C PHE A 103 7.77 -39.55 19.38
N GLY A 104 7.85 -40.35 20.45
CA GLY A 104 7.77 -41.81 20.39
C GLY A 104 6.40 -42.32 19.91
N ALA A 105 5.31 -41.63 20.27
CA ALA A 105 3.96 -41.97 19.83
C ALA A 105 3.70 -41.64 18.34
N MET A 106 4.36 -40.61 17.80
CA MET A 106 4.19 -40.20 16.39
C MET A 106 5.04 -41.01 15.42
N PHE A 107 6.25 -41.40 15.82
CA PHE A 107 7.23 -42.04 14.93
C PHE A 107 7.55 -43.50 15.28
N GLY A 108 6.89 -44.08 16.29
CA GLY A 108 6.96 -45.50 16.59
C GLY A 108 8.39 -45.99 16.85
N ALA A 109 8.95 -45.66 18.02
CA ALA A 109 10.16 -46.33 18.47
C ALA A 109 9.79 -47.69 19.08
N THR A 110 10.24 -48.76 18.45
CA THR A 110 10.29 -50.13 19.02
C THR A 110 11.22 -50.21 20.22
#